data_AF-A0A4V2E917-F1
#
_entry.id   AF-A0A4V2E917-F1
#
_cell.length_a   1.000
_cell.length_b   1.000
_cell.length_c   1.000
_cell.angle_alpha   90.00
_cell.angle_beta   90.00
_cell.angle_gamma   90.00
#
_symmetry.space_group_name_H-M   'P 1'
#
loop_
_entity.id
_entity.type
_entity.pdbx_description
1 polymer ?
#
loop_
_entity_poly.entity_id
_entity_poly.type
_entity_poly.pdbx_seq_one_letter_code
_entity_poly.pdbx_strand_id
1 'polypeptide(L)'
;MAEIALLEHRLQQDLPTLGIYLGAQLMARALGSRVFAGHAKEIGWGTIDLTGEGASSCLRRLGKGPTVLHWHGDTFDLPQQAVRLASNANYENQASAYRQNALALQLHLEADRRQLEEWYVGHAAELSALKTGWRFEAVHDSSF
;
A
#
# COMPACT_ATOMS: atom_id res chain seq x y z
N MET A 1 16.43 14.02 6.40
CA MET A 1 16.55 12.60 6.78
C MET A 1 17.32 11.90 5.67
N ALA A 2 18.24 11.01 6.00
CA ALA A 2 19.16 10.40 5.01
C ALA A 2 18.42 9.57 3.96
N GLU A 3 17.32 8.94 4.34
CA GLU A 3 16.48 8.10 3.49
C GLU A 3 15.81 8.92 2.36
N ILE A 4 15.29 10.10 2.70
CA ILE A 4 14.66 10.99 1.71
C ILE A 4 15.71 11.49 0.70
N ALA A 5 16.90 11.88 1.16
CA ALA A 5 17.98 12.32 0.27
C ALA A 5 18.45 11.21 -0.68
N LEU A 6 18.50 9.96 -0.18
CA LEU A 6 18.80 8.79 -1.02
C LEU A 6 17.72 8.58 -2.08
N LEU A 7 16.44 8.67 -1.69
CA LEU A 7 15.32 8.53 -2.62
C LEU A 7 15.32 9.64 -3.67
N GLU A 8 15.54 10.90 -3.27
CA GLU A 8 15.68 12.04 -4.18
C GLU A 8 16.73 11.74 -5.27
N HIS A 9 17.93 11.32 -4.86
CA HIS A 9 19.01 11.00 -5.79
C HIS A 9 18.64 9.84 -6.74
N ARG A 10 18.09 8.74 -6.22
CA ARG A 10 17.71 7.58 -7.05
C ARG A 10 16.59 7.91 -8.04
N LEU A 11 15.57 8.65 -7.60
CA LEU A 11 14.42 9.02 -8.41
C LEU A 11 14.78 10.05 -9.48
N GLN A 12 15.68 10.99 -9.18
CA GLN A 12 16.22 11.93 -10.16
C GLN A 12 16.98 11.23 -11.29
N GLN A 13 17.71 10.16 -10.96
CA GLN A 13 18.46 9.33 -11.91
C GLN A 13 17.61 8.25 -12.60
N ASP A 14 16.30 8.19 -12.34
CA ASP A 14 15.38 7.17 -12.87
C ASP A 14 15.86 5.73 -12.61
N LEU A 15 16.47 5.49 -11.45
CA LEU A 15 16.93 4.16 -11.05
C LEU A 15 15.75 3.31 -10.51
N PRO A 16 15.75 1.99 -10.76
CA PRO A 16 14.75 1.07 -10.22
C PRO A 16 14.51 1.26 -8.72
N THR A 17 13.29 1.61 -8.33
CA THR A 17 12.95 1.94 -6.96
C THR A 17 11.53 1.45 -6.63
N LEU A 18 11.41 0.64 -5.58
CA LEU A 18 10.14 0.16 -5.05
C LEU A 18 9.94 0.69 -3.64
N GLY A 19 8.86 1.44 -3.42
CA GLY A 19 8.43 1.88 -2.10
C GLY A 19 7.17 1.14 -1.69
N ILE A 20 7.21 0.47 -0.53
CA ILE A 20 6.05 -0.23 0.05
C ILE A 20 5.71 0.44 1.37
N TYR A 21 4.42 0.69 1.61
CA TYR A 21 3.87 1.32 2.81
C TYR A 21 4.57 2.65 3.11
N LEU A 22 5.31 2.77 4.22
CA LEU A 22 6.09 3.96 4.56
C LEU A 22 7.07 4.33 3.43
N GLY A 23 7.62 3.36 2.70
CA GLY A 23 8.48 3.62 1.55
C GLY A 23 7.79 4.41 0.44
N ALA A 24 6.51 4.12 0.16
CA ALA A 24 5.71 4.88 -0.80
C ALA A 24 5.52 6.34 -0.35
N GLN A 25 5.26 6.55 0.94
CA GLN A 25 5.13 7.88 1.53
C GLN A 25 6.45 8.66 1.47
N LEU A 26 7.57 8.01 1.78
CA LEU A 26 8.90 8.63 1.66
C LEU A 26 9.24 9.00 0.21
N MET A 27 8.86 8.16 -0.77
CA MET A 27 9.00 8.51 -2.19
C MET A 27 8.15 9.74 -2.54
N ALA A 28 6.92 9.84 -2.03
CA ALA A 28 6.08 11.01 -2.25
C ALA A 28 6.75 12.27 -1.67
N ARG A 29 7.28 12.19 -0.44
CA ARG A 29 8.03 13.30 0.19
C ARG A 29 9.27 13.71 -0.59
N ALA A 30 10.05 12.74 -1.05
CA ALA A 30 11.24 12.97 -1.88
C ALA A 30 10.91 13.66 -3.21
N LEU A 31 9.71 13.41 -3.75
CA LEU A 31 9.21 14.07 -4.96
C LEU A 31 8.49 15.40 -4.66
N GLY A 32 8.53 15.89 -3.42
CA GLY A 32 7.95 17.17 -3.01
C GLY A 32 6.45 17.14 -2.69
N SER A 33 5.81 15.98 -2.70
CA SER A 33 4.41 15.83 -2.28
C SER A 33 4.24 15.88 -0.76
N ARG A 34 3.03 16.23 -0.31
CA ARG A 34 2.65 16.11 1.10
C ARG A 34 2.32 14.67 1.45
N VAL A 35 2.69 14.26 2.67
CA VAL A 35 2.18 13.06 3.36
C VAL A 35 1.44 13.55 4.59
N PHE A 36 0.26 13.00 4.84
CA PHE A 36 -0.65 13.48 5.88
C PHE A 36 -1.52 12.34 6.40
N ALA A 37 -2.06 12.51 7.61
CA ALA A 37 -3.05 11.61 8.15
C ALA A 37 -4.30 11.60 7.26
N GLY A 38 -4.68 10.42 6.78
CA GLY A 38 -5.87 10.25 5.99
C GLY A 38 -7.14 10.26 6.84
N HIS A 39 -8.30 10.17 6.18
CA HIS A 39 -9.59 10.29 6.85
C HIS A 39 -10.09 8.98 7.47
N ALA A 40 -9.52 7.83 7.09
CA ALA A 40 -9.90 6.50 7.57
C ALA A 40 -8.67 5.61 7.78
N LYS A 41 -8.68 4.71 8.76
CA LYS A 41 -7.63 3.68 8.86
C LYS A 41 -8.05 2.47 8.04
N GLU A 42 -7.16 1.99 7.18
CA GLU A 42 -7.32 0.71 6.48
C GLU A 42 -6.39 -0.32 7.13
N ILE A 43 -6.98 -1.30 7.81
CA ILE A 43 -6.27 -2.39 8.48
C ILE A 43 -6.96 -3.69 8.09
N GLY A 44 -6.22 -4.57 7.43
CA GLY A 44 -6.69 -5.90 7.02
C GLY A 44 -6.79 -6.05 5.50
N TRP A 45 -7.38 -7.17 5.09
CA TRP A 45 -7.51 -7.54 3.68
C TRP A 45 -8.66 -6.77 3.03
N GLY A 46 -8.38 -6.13 1.91
CA GLY A 46 -9.38 -5.35 1.16
C GLY A 46 -9.05 -5.29 -0.32
N THR A 47 -10.04 -4.97 -1.14
CA THR A 47 -9.86 -4.87 -2.59
C THR A 47 -9.32 -3.51 -3.01
N ILE A 48 -8.62 -3.49 -4.13
CA ILE A 48 -8.29 -2.28 -4.88
C ILE A 48 -8.79 -2.41 -6.32
N ASP A 49 -9.00 -1.26 -6.96
CA ASP A 49 -9.30 -1.15 -8.36
C ASP A 49 -8.08 -0.61 -9.10
N LEU A 50 -7.65 -1.34 -10.15
CA LEU A 50 -6.61 -0.85 -11.05
C LEU A 50 -7.21 0.23 -11.96
N THR A 51 -6.47 1.32 -12.15
CA THR A 51 -6.76 2.30 -13.21
C THR A 51 -6.48 1.71 -14.59
N GLY A 52 -6.80 2.41 -15.68
CA GLY A 52 -6.43 1.98 -17.03
C GLY A 52 -4.90 1.83 -17.20
N GLU A 53 -4.16 2.75 -16.59
CA GLU A 53 -2.70 2.73 -16.52
C GLU A 53 -2.21 1.57 -15.65
N GLY A 54 -2.86 1.32 -14.51
CA GLY A 54 -2.60 0.15 -13.67
C GLY A 54 -2.76 -1.17 -14.41
N ALA A 55 -3.87 -1.32 -15.13
CA ALA A 55 -4.17 -2.49 -15.96
C ALA A 55 -3.20 -2.67 -17.15
N SER A 56 -2.48 -1.61 -17.53
CA SER A 56 -1.44 -1.64 -18.58
C SER A 56 -0.01 -1.74 -18.02
N SER A 57 0.16 -1.69 -16.69
CA SER A 57 1.47 -1.66 -16.01
C SER A 57 2.01 -3.05 -15.64
N CYS A 58 3.03 -3.09 -14.78
CA CYS A 58 3.48 -4.32 -14.13
C CYS A 58 2.40 -4.94 -13.22
N LEU A 59 1.42 -4.17 -12.76
CA LEU A 59 0.32 -4.64 -11.92
C LEU A 59 -0.78 -5.38 -12.68
N ARG A 60 -0.75 -5.40 -14.03
CA ARG A 60 -1.80 -6.03 -14.88
C ARG A 60 -2.13 -7.48 -14.52
N ARG A 61 -1.16 -8.22 -13.96
CA ARG A 61 -1.31 -9.63 -13.60
C ARG A 61 -2.19 -9.84 -12.35
N LEU A 62 -2.43 -8.79 -11.57
CA LEU A 62 -3.33 -8.84 -10.41
C LEU A 62 -4.80 -9.03 -10.83
N GLY A 63 -5.16 -8.71 -12.08
CA GLY A 63 -6.53 -8.85 -12.56
C GLY A 63 -7.48 -7.79 -12.00
N LYS A 64 -8.78 -8.11 -11.96
CA LYS A 64 -9.84 -7.20 -11.47
C LYS A 64 -10.10 -7.45 -10.00
N GLY A 65 -10.26 -6.36 -9.22
CA GLY A 65 -10.56 -6.42 -7.80
C GLY A 65 -9.58 -7.25 -6.96
N PRO A 66 -8.25 -7.18 -7.16
CA PRO A 66 -7.31 -7.94 -6.34
C PRO A 66 -7.49 -7.59 -4.86
N THR A 67 -7.46 -8.62 -4.02
CA THR A 67 -7.46 -8.48 -2.56
C THR A 67 -6.01 -8.39 -2.06
N VAL A 68 -5.73 -7.37 -1.28
CA VAL A 68 -4.39 -7.03 -0.77
C VAL A 68 -4.46 -6.67 0.70
N LEU A 69 -3.32 -6.66 1.39
CA LEU A 69 -3.27 -6.23 2.79
C LEU A 69 -3.06 -4.71 2.87
N HIS A 70 -3.90 -4.06 3.66
CA HIS A 70 -3.78 -2.66 4.04
C HIS A 70 -3.37 -2.55 5.50
N TRP A 71 -2.46 -1.63 5.80
CA TRP A 71 -2.07 -1.31 7.17
C TRP A 71 -1.65 0.15 7.29
N HIS A 72 -2.54 1.09 7.00
CA HIS A 72 -2.19 2.51 7.04
C HIS A 72 -3.33 3.39 7.54
N GLY A 73 -2.93 4.50 8.17
CA GLY A 73 -3.81 5.64 8.48
C GLY A 73 -3.38 6.93 7.79
N ASP A 74 -2.18 6.94 7.21
CA ASP A 74 -1.63 8.09 6.49
C ASP A 74 -1.74 7.84 4.98
N THR A 75 -1.74 8.93 4.21
CA THR A 75 -1.73 8.94 2.76
C THR A 75 -0.91 10.11 2.23
N PHE A 76 -0.88 10.32 0.92
CA PHE A 76 -0.08 11.34 0.28
C PHE A 76 -0.76 11.93 -0.96
N ASP A 77 -0.39 13.16 -1.32
CA ASP A 77 -0.74 13.75 -2.61
C ASP A 77 0.04 13.04 -3.72
N LEU A 78 -0.62 12.72 -4.84
CA LEU A 78 0.06 12.09 -5.98
C LEU A 78 1.18 13.03 -6.49
N PRO A 79 2.45 12.58 -6.53
CA PRO A 79 3.53 13.42 -7.02
C PRO A 79 3.32 13.93 -8.43
N GLN A 80 3.83 15.13 -8.71
CA GLN A 80 3.83 15.65 -10.07
C GLN A 80 4.55 14.66 -11.00
N GLN A 81 3.97 14.40 -12.17
CA GLN A 81 4.47 13.41 -13.15
C GLN A 81 4.37 11.94 -12.70
N ALA A 82 3.84 11.65 -11.50
CA ALA A 82 3.45 10.30 -11.15
C ALA A 82 2.09 9.96 -11.79
N VAL A 83 1.91 8.68 -12.06
CA VAL A 83 0.69 8.10 -12.63
C VAL A 83 0.08 7.20 -11.57
N ARG A 84 -1.18 7.44 -11.25
CA ARG A 84 -1.96 6.57 -10.37
C ARG A 84 -2.25 5.25 -11.08
N LEU A 85 -1.94 4.14 -10.41
CA LEU A 85 -2.13 2.79 -10.93
C LEU A 85 -3.26 2.04 -10.23
N ALA A 86 -3.54 2.36 -8.97
CA ALA A 86 -4.64 1.74 -8.25
C ALA A 86 -5.21 2.70 -7.19
N SER A 87 -6.49 2.51 -6.91
CA SER A 87 -7.26 3.22 -5.88
C SER A 87 -8.23 2.27 -5.19
N ASN A 88 -8.90 2.72 -4.14
CA ASN A 88 -10.12 2.09 -3.63
C ASN A 88 -11.10 3.17 -3.15
N ALA A 89 -12.16 2.77 -2.44
CA ALA A 89 -13.20 3.69 -1.98
C ALA A 89 -12.69 4.75 -0.98
N ASN A 90 -11.66 4.45 -0.19
CA ASN A 90 -11.14 5.35 0.84
C ASN A 90 -9.94 6.17 0.34
N TYR A 91 -9.09 5.59 -0.49
CA TYR A 91 -7.85 6.23 -0.91
C TYR A 91 -7.62 6.11 -2.41
N GLU A 92 -7.37 7.26 -3.04
CA GLU A 92 -7.05 7.31 -4.45
C GLU A 92 -5.66 6.76 -4.76
N ASN A 93 -4.71 6.87 -3.83
CA ASN A 93 -3.29 6.59 -4.08
C ASN A 93 -2.84 5.26 -3.46
N GLN A 94 -3.47 4.16 -3.88
CA GLN A 94 -3.11 2.81 -3.42
C GLN A 94 -1.84 2.28 -4.11
N ALA A 95 -1.69 2.59 -5.41
CA ALA A 95 -0.46 2.37 -6.14
C ALA A 95 -0.20 3.50 -7.13
N SER A 96 1.06 3.86 -7.32
CA SER A 96 1.48 4.85 -8.32
C SER A 96 2.84 4.49 -8.93
N ALA A 97 3.05 4.87 -10.19
CA ALA A 97 4.34 4.82 -10.83
C ALA A 97 4.88 6.23 -11.02
N TYR A 98 6.20 6.38 -10.93
CA TYR A 98 6.89 7.61 -11.29
C TYR A 98 7.90 7.28 -12.39
N ARG A 99 7.77 7.98 -13.53
CA ARG A 99 8.57 7.70 -14.74
C ARG A 99 8.52 6.22 -15.14
N GLN A 100 9.66 5.62 -15.48
CA GLN A 100 9.72 4.24 -16.00
C GLN A 100 10.09 3.22 -14.93
N ASN A 101 10.85 3.61 -13.92
CA ASN A 101 11.53 2.65 -13.03
C ASN A 101 11.12 2.75 -11.55
N ALA A 102 10.17 3.62 -11.19
CA ALA A 102 9.75 3.76 -9.80
C ALA A 102 8.29 3.36 -9.58
N LEU A 103 8.05 2.49 -8.59
CA LEU A 103 6.73 2.00 -8.18
C LEU A 103 6.54 2.26 -6.67
N ALA A 104 5.43 2.87 -6.31
CA ALA A 104 5.03 3.13 -4.94
C ALA A 104 3.70 2.41 -4.64
N LEU A 105 3.70 1.58 -3.59
CA LEU A 105 2.56 0.79 -3.12
C LEU A 105 2.25 1.20 -1.68
N GLN A 106 1.09 1.80 -1.44
CA GLN A 106 0.66 2.15 -0.07
C GLN A 106 0.24 0.89 0.74
N LEU A 107 -0.14 -0.14 0.00
CA LEU A 107 -0.54 -1.48 0.41
C LEU A 107 0.62 -2.49 0.38
N HIS A 108 0.38 -3.69 0.92
CA HIS A 108 1.34 -4.80 0.99
C HIS A 108 0.96 -5.93 0.01
N LEU A 109 1.59 -5.97 -1.17
CA LEU A 109 1.47 -7.10 -2.11
C LEU A 109 2.36 -8.28 -1.74
N GLU A 110 3.40 -8.03 -0.95
CA GLU A 110 4.34 -9.03 -0.47
C GLU A 110 3.76 -9.88 0.68
N ALA A 111 2.68 -9.41 1.31
CA ALA A 111 2.03 -10.11 2.39
C ALA A 111 1.31 -11.37 1.87
N ASP A 112 1.61 -12.51 2.48
CA ASP A 112 0.91 -13.77 2.24
C ASP A 112 -0.15 -13.99 3.31
N ARG A 113 -1.41 -14.11 2.86
CA ARG A 113 -2.56 -14.35 3.73
C ARG A 113 -2.40 -15.59 4.59
N ARG A 114 -1.82 -16.67 4.05
CA ARG A 114 -1.64 -17.92 4.79
C ARG A 114 -0.66 -17.75 5.94
N GLN A 115 0.45 -17.07 5.68
CA GLN A 115 1.49 -16.82 6.69
C GLN A 115 0.98 -15.89 7.79
N LEU A 116 0.17 -14.88 7.44
CA LEU A 116 -0.44 -13.99 8.43
C LEU A 116 -1.52 -14.69 9.27
N GLU A 117 -2.34 -15.54 8.68
CA GLU A 117 -3.33 -16.35 9.41
C GLU A 117 -2.64 -17.29 10.43
N GLU A 118 -1.54 -17.93 10.04
CA GLU A 118 -0.69 -18.72 10.96
C GLU A 118 -0.11 -17.86 12.09
N TRP A 119 0.34 -16.65 11.79
CA TRP A 119 0.86 -15.70 12.78
C TRP A 119 -0.23 -15.22 13.75
N TYR A 120 -1.44 -14.93 13.26
CA TYR A 120 -2.58 -14.55 14.09
C TYR A 120 -3.03 -15.69 15.00
N VAL A 121 -3.05 -16.94 14.52
CA VAL A 121 -3.39 -18.10 15.36
C VAL A 121 -2.33 -18.32 16.43
N GLY A 122 -1.04 -18.12 16.13
CA GLY A 122 0.05 -18.22 17.10
C GLY A 122 0.06 -17.16 18.20
N HIS A 123 -0.45 -15.95 17.91
CA HIS A 123 -0.40 -14.79 18.83
C HIS A 123 -1.79 -14.28 19.27
N ALA A 124 -2.87 -14.99 18.96
CA ALA A 124 -4.25 -14.62 19.34
C ALA A 124 -4.41 -14.44 20.86
N ALA A 125 -3.66 -15.20 21.66
CA ALA A 125 -3.64 -15.07 23.11
C ALA A 125 -3.07 -13.71 23.56
N GLU A 126 -2.02 -13.20 22.92
CA GLU A 126 -1.41 -11.90 23.23
C GLU A 126 -2.27 -10.73 22.74
N LEU A 127 -2.88 -10.85 21.55
CA LEU A 127 -3.78 -9.81 21.02
C LEU A 127 -5.07 -9.67 21.84
N SER A 128 -5.58 -10.75 22.44
CA SER A 128 -6.76 -10.70 23.32
C SER A 128 -6.53 -9.92 24.63
N ALA A 129 -5.27 -9.78 25.07
CA ALA A 129 -4.90 -9.07 26.28
C ALA A 129 -4.85 -7.54 26.10
N LEU A 130 -4.77 -7.06 24.84
CA LEU A 130 -4.80 -5.65 24.50
C LEU A 130 -6.26 -5.18 24.37
N LYS A 131 -6.90 -4.91 25.52
CA LYS A 131 -8.21 -4.22 25.58
C LYS A 131 -8.09 -2.82 24.98
N THR A 132 -8.35 -2.71 23.69
CA THR A 132 -8.81 -1.48 23.03
C THR A 132 -9.95 -1.89 22.11
N GLY A 133 -10.98 -1.06 21.97
CA GLY A 133 -12.26 -1.42 21.34
C GLY A 133 -12.19 -1.62 19.83
N TRP A 134 -11.50 -2.66 19.38
CA TRP A 134 -11.34 -2.99 17.96
C TRP A 134 -12.36 -4.05 17.54
N ARG A 135 -13.21 -3.73 16.55
CA ARG A 135 -13.98 -4.73 15.80
C ARG A 135 -13.13 -5.19 14.62
N PHE A 136 -12.68 -6.44 14.68
CA PHE A 136 -12.15 -7.16 13.52
C PHE A 136 -13.34 -7.79 12.79
N GLU A 137 -13.61 -7.40 11.55
CA GLU A 137 -14.46 -8.19 10.67
C GLU A 137 -13.58 -9.24 9.98
N ALA A 138 -13.62 -10.45 10.50
CA ALA A 138 -13.07 -11.61 9.84
C ALA A 138 -13.92 -11.91 8.60
N VAL A 139 -13.35 -11.74 7.41
CA VAL A 139 -13.95 -12.27 6.18
C VAL A 139 -13.68 -13.77 6.16
N HIS A 140 -14.57 -14.53 6.80
CA HIS A 140 -14.74 -15.95 6.53
C HIS A 140 -15.34 -16.09 5.13
N ASP A 141 -14.52 -16.49 4.15
CA ASP A 141 -15.06 -17.04 2.91
C ASP A 141 -14.80 -18.54 2.91
N SER A 142 -15.86 -19.29 3.17
CA SER A 142 -15.93 -20.74 3.02
C SER A 142 -16.54 -21.03 1.66
N SER A 143 -15.69 -21.26 0.65
CA SER A 143 -16.06 -21.87 -0.63
C SER A 143 -14.80 -22.39 -1.33
N PHE A 144 -14.55 -23.69 -1.20
CA PHE A 144 -13.79 -24.48 -2.18
C PHE A 144 -14.77 -25.03 -3.22
#